data_AF-A0A953MXG5-F1
#
_entry.id   AF-A0A953MXG5-F1
#
_cell.length_a   1.000
_cell.length_b   1.000
_cell.length_c   1.000
_cell.angle_alpha   90.00
_cell.angle_beta   90.00
_cell.angle_gamma   90.00
#
_symmetry.space_group_name_H-M   'P 1'
#
loop_
_entity.id
_entity.type
_entity.pdbx_description
1 polymer ?
#
loop_
_entity_poly.entity_id
_entity_poly.type
_entity_poly.pdbx_seq_one_letter_code
_entity_poly.pdbx_strand_id
1 'polypeptide(L)'
;MRSTMRNWTTTLLLSLAAISGPVEACAQEHPFLSAYALTELPDGVLVNWTIHGGSTCDGQEVQRSTDSLHFSVVHTIQGICGSPDASTPYTWFDPSPPELSRAFYRLKLGFDGYSSVKSVFFAQLNASEQRFFPNPASNVATLVVDAKPNTPLDLSVFDGSGRLVVRLTGVNGPTVDVPVRQLPAGLYTYRVSTVAGRSFSGRFAKR
;
A
#
# COMPACT_ATOMS: atom_id res chain seq x y z
N MET A 1 -82.60 -31.60 14.51
CA MET A 1 -81.63 -30.49 14.39
C MET A 1 -80.29 -30.94 14.96
N ARG A 2 -79.38 -31.45 14.13
CA ARG A 2 -77.95 -31.61 14.44
C ARG A 2 -77.19 -31.42 13.12
N SER A 3 -76.49 -30.29 12.98
CA SER A 3 -75.59 -30.03 11.86
C SER A 3 -74.21 -30.57 12.21
N THR A 4 -73.60 -31.27 11.25
CA THR A 4 -72.23 -31.77 11.30
C THR A 4 -71.27 -30.69 10.80
N MET A 5 -70.40 -30.20 11.68
CA MET A 5 -69.29 -29.30 11.34
C MET A 5 -68.13 -30.11 10.75
N ARG A 6 -67.52 -29.56 9.68
CA ARG A 6 -66.42 -30.12 8.90
C ARG A 6 -65.12 -29.45 9.33
N ASN A 7 -64.20 -30.21 9.95
CA ASN A 7 -62.88 -29.72 10.37
C ASN A 7 -61.93 -29.62 9.16
N TRP A 8 -61.26 -28.48 9.02
CA TRP A 8 -60.18 -28.26 8.05
C TRP A 8 -58.88 -28.06 8.84
N THR A 9 -57.92 -28.97 8.68
CA THR A 9 -56.56 -28.82 9.21
C THR A 9 -55.67 -28.23 8.13
N THR A 10 -55.30 -26.96 8.28
CA THR A 10 -54.35 -26.27 7.41
C THR A 10 -52.93 -26.54 7.92
N THR A 11 -52.16 -27.36 7.19
CA THR A 11 -50.74 -27.60 7.48
C THR A 11 -49.91 -26.46 6.90
N LEU A 12 -49.26 -25.68 7.76
CA LEU A 12 -48.35 -24.60 7.38
C LEU A 12 -46.95 -25.17 7.11
N LEU A 13 -46.51 -25.18 5.84
CA LEU A 13 -45.14 -25.52 5.46
C LEU A 13 -44.23 -24.31 5.69
N LEU A 14 -43.33 -24.37 6.69
CA LEU A 14 -42.24 -23.42 6.83
C LEU A 14 -41.15 -23.74 5.79
N SER A 15 -41.05 -22.91 4.76
CA SER A 15 -39.91 -22.91 3.84
C SER A 15 -38.69 -22.27 4.53
N LEU A 16 -37.65 -23.05 4.80
CA LEU A 16 -36.34 -22.54 5.22
C LEU A 16 -35.66 -21.91 3.99
N ALA A 17 -35.68 -20.59 3.90
CA ALA A 17 -34.89 -19.87 2.90
C ALA A 17 -33.43 -19.86 3.34
N ALA A 18 -32.56 -20.59 2.65
CA ALA A 18 -31.12 -20.49 2.84
C ALA A 18 -30.64 -19.16 2.25
N ILE A 19 -30.24 -18.23 3.12
CA ILE A 19 -29.63 -16.96 2.71
C ILE A 19 -28.18 -17.26 2.31
N SER A 20 -27.94 -17.54 1.03
CA SER A 20 -26.59 -17.62 0.48
C SER A 20 -26.07 -16.21 0.21
N GLY A 21 -25.48 -15.58 1.22
CA GLY A 21 -24.65 -14.40 1.02
C GLY A 21 -23.30 -14.80 0.40
N PRO A 22 -22.64 -13.92 -0.36
CA PRO A 22 -21.29 -14.17 -0.83
C PRO A 22 -20.37 -14.32 0.40
N VAL A 23 -19.72 -15.49 0.52
CA VAL A 23 -18.61 -15.66 1.46
C VAL A 23 -17.42 -14.95 0.82
N GLU A 24 -17.09 -13.76 1.30
CA GLU A 24 -15.81 -13.15 1.02
C GLU A 24 -14.74 -14.01 1.69
N ALA A 25 -14.02 -14.80 0.89
CA ALA A 25 -12.88 -15.56 1.35
C ALA A 25 -11.75 -14.57 1.69
N CYS A 26 -11.73 -14.09 2.93
CA CYS A 26 -10.54 -13.44 3.48
C CYS A 26 -9.41 -14.47 3.41
N ALA A 27 -8.29 -14.11 2.77
CA ALA A 27 -7.08 -14.92 2.84
C ALA A 27 -6.73 -15.11 4.33
N GLN A 28 -6.78 -16.35 4.81
CA GLN A 28 -6.50 -16.65 6.21
C GLN A 28 -5.02 -16.38 6.49
N GLU A 29 -4.74 -15.74 7.62
CA GLU A 29 -3.37 -15.52 8.06
C GLU A 29 -2.67 -16.86 8.37
N HIS A 30 -1.34 -16.88 8.28
CA HIS A 30 -0.57 -18.09 8.57
C HIS A 30 -0.83 -18.57 10.01
N PRO A 31 -1.10 -19.88 10.25
CA PRO A 31 -1.47 -20.40 11.56
C PRO A 31 -0.47 -20.14 12.69
N PHE A 32 0.82 -19.99 12.34
CA PHE A 32 1.86 -19.70 13.33
C PHE A 32 1.79 -18.27 13.86
N LEU A 33 1.13 -17.34 13.15
CA LEU A 33 1.18 -15.92 13.46
C LEU A 33 0.00 -15.49 14.33
N SER A 34 0.32 -14.86 15.46
CA SER A 34 -0.66 -14.18 16.33
C SER A 34 -0.90 -12.73 15.95
N ALA A 35 0.12 -12.13 15.37
CA ALA A 35 0.12 -10.77 14.90
C ALA A 35 1.08 -10.67 13.72
N TYR A 36 0.70 -9.88 12.73
CA TYR A 36 1.56 -9.43 11.66
C TYR A 36 1.07 -8.05 11.24
N ALA A 37 1.93 -7.04 11.30
CA ALA A 37 1.56 -5.65 11.06
C ALA A 37 2.68 -4.89 10.36
N LEU A 38 2.27 -3.92 9.55
CA LEU A 38 3.13 -2.95 8.89
C LEU A 38 2.76 -1.57 9.41
N THR A 39 3.75 -0.80 9.82
CA THR A 39 3.57 0.58 10.27
C THR A 39 4.50 1.47 9.46
N GLU A 40 3.94 2.43 8.73
CA GLU A 40 4.76 3.51 8.15
C GLU A 40 5.34 4.35 9.30
N LEU A 41 6.65 4.54 9.26
CA LEU A 41 7.39 5.41 10.18
C LEU A 41 8.15 6.47 9.37
N PRO A 42 8.70 7.50 10.03
CA PRO A 42 9.72 8.33 9.40
C PRO A 42 10.82 7.45 8.80
N ASP A 43 11.19 7.74 7.55
CA ASP A 43 12.31 7.10 6.83
C ASP A 43 12.17 5.61 6.51
N GLY A 44 11.03 4.96 6.84
CA GLY A 44 10.89 3.54 6.58
C GLY A 44 9.57 2.90 6.96
N VAL A 45 9.56 1.57 6.94
CA VAL A 45 8.40 0.76 7.34
C VAL A 45 8.83 -0.20 8.43
N LEU A 46 8.14 -0.17 9.57
CA LEU A 46 8.29 -1.17 10.62
C LEU A 46 7.44 -2.40 10.29
N VAL A 47 8.08 -3.55 10.25
CA VAL A 47 7.46 -4.86 10.04
C VAL A 47 7.52 -5.61 11.37
N ASN A 48 6.36 -5.87 11.97
CA ASN A 48 6.26 -6.57 13.25
C ASN A 48 5.44 -7.83 13.08
N TRP A 49 5.90 -8.92 13.67
CA TRP A 49 5.12 -10.15 13.72
C TRP A 49 5.43 -10.94 14.98
N THR A 50 4.47 -11.76 15.39
CA THR A 50 4.61 -12.59 16.57
C THR A 50 4.18 -14.00 16.21
N ILE A 51 5.07 -14.96 16.48
CA ILE A 51 4.76 -16.38 16.35
C ILE A 51 4.10 -16.81 17.68
N HIS A 52 2.95 -17.49 17.62
CA HIS A 52 2.30 -18.04 18.81
C HIS A 52 3.15 -19.16 19.44
N GLY A 53 3.08 -19.28 20.77
CA GLY A 53 3.65 -20.43 21.48
C GLY A 53 3.09 -21.76 20.95
N GLY A 54 3.94 -22.77 20.85
CA GLY A 54 3.62 -24.08 20.27
C GLY A 54 3.92 -24.18 18.78
N SER A 55 4.37 -23.09 18.15
CA SER A 55 4.83 -23.09 16.76
C SER A 55 6.32 -22.79 16.69
N THR A 56 7.04 -23.55 15.88
CA THR A 56 8.46 -23.34 15.59
C THR A 56 8.73 -23.49 14.11
N CYS A 57 9.66 -22.72 13.58
CA CYS A 57 10.11 -22.78 12.19
C CYS A 57 11.65 -22.78 12.13
N ASP A 58 12.23 -23.07 10.96
CA ASP A 58 13.66 -22.90 10.70
C ASP A 58 13.88 -21.84 9.62
N GLY A 59 14.35 -20.68 10.06
CA GLY A 59 14.55 -19.51 9.24
C GLY A 59 13.29 -18.67 9.01
N GLN A 60 13.48 -17.38 8.82
CA GLN A 60 12.43 -16.43 8.47
C GLN A 60 12.95 -15.49 7.39
N GLU A 61 12.10 -15.16 6.41
CA GLU A 61 12.39 -14.13 5.43
C GLU A 61 11.28 -13.08 5.46
N VAL A 62 11.65 -11.80 5.45
CA VAL A 62 10.74 -10.72 5.05
C VAL A 62 10.93 -10.52 3.56
N GLN A 63 9.85 -10.64 2.81
CA GLN A 63 9.84 -10.43 1.37
C GLN A 63 9.00 -9.21 1.03
N ARG A 64 9.49 -8.40 0.08
CA ARG A 64 8.84 -7.17 -0.38
C ARG A 64 8.54 -7.22 -1.87
N SER A 65 7.46 -6.57 -2.28
CA SER A 65 7.04 -6.42 -3.67
C SER A 65 6.49 -5.02 -3.92
N THR A 66 6.57 -4.55 -5.16
CA THR A 66 5.94 -3.31 -5.64
C THR A 66 4.67 -3.57 -6.46
N ASP A 67 4.39 -4.83 -6.80
CA ASP A 67 3.28 -5.23 -7.69
C ASP A 67 2.39 -6.32 -7.10
N SER A 68 2.63 -6.73 -5.86
CA SER A 68 1.99 -7.83 -5.13
C SER A 68 2.13 -9.23 -5.75
N LEU A 69 2.90 -9.36 -6.83
CA LEU A 69 3.07 -10.61 -7.58
C LEU A 69 4.50 -11.14 -7.47
N HIS A 70 5.47 -10.27 -7.69
CA HIS A 70 6.90 -10.60 -7.66
C HIS A 70 7.51 -10.09 -6.36
N PHE A 71 7.92 -11.03 -5.51
CA PHE A 71 8.53 -10.73 -4.21
C PHE A 71 10.02 -11.00 -4.22
N SER A 72 10.80 -10.10 -3.64
CA SER A 72 12.21 -10.28 -3.35
C SER A 72 12.47 -10.30 -1.84
N VAL A 73 13.48 -11.05 -1.41
CA VAL A 73 13.90 -11.09 -0.01
C VAL A 73 14.58 -9.78 0.34
N VAL A 74 14.12 -9.11 1.40
CA VAL A 74 14.70 -7.85 1.92
C VAL A 74 15.29 -8.00 3.32
N HIS A 75 14.93 -9.06 4.03
CA HIS A 75 15.53 -9.41 5.31
C HIS A 75 15.44 -10.91 5.57
N THR A 76 16.42 -11.45 6.29
CA THR A 76 16.48 -12.87 6.64
C THR A 76 16.95 -13.02 8.08
N ILE A 77 16.24 -13.85 8.84
CA ILE A 77 16.64 -14.31 10.18
C ILE A 77 16.91 -15.80 10.06
N GLN A 78 18.14 -16.22 10.32
CA GLN A 78 18.55 -17.62 10.22
C GLN A 78 18.30 -18.37 11.53
N GLY A 79 18.10 -19.69 11.44
CA GLY A 79 17.94 -20.59 12.58
C GLY A 79 16.52 -20.66 13.13
N ILE A 80 16.38 -21.34 14.27
CA ILE A 80 15.09 -21.67 14.87
C ILE A 80 14.33 -20.40 15.25
N CYS A 81 13.08 -20.32 14.82
CA CYS A 81 12.12 -19.29 15.16
C CYS A 81 10.92 -19.84 15.93
N GLY A 82 10.24 -18.97 16.68
CA GLY A 82 9.17 -19.35 17.59
C GLY A 82 9.68 -20.02 18.87
N SER A 83 8.74 -20.60 19.62
CA SER A 83 9.01 -21.34 20.84
C SER A 83 7.86 -22.32 21.10
N PRO A 84 8.15 -23.53 21.63
CA PRO A 84 7.10 -24.49 21.98
C PRO A 84 6.19 -24.00 23.11
N ASP A 85 6.67 -23.08 23.95
CA ASP A 85 5.99 -22.73 25.20
C ASP A 85 5.43 -21.30 25.21
N ALA A 86 6.02 -20.38 24.44
CA ALA A 86 5.71 -18.96 24.53
C ALA A 86 5.63 -18.27 23.17
N SER A 87 4.75 -17.26 23.08
CA SER A 87 4.70 -16.39 21.91
C SER A 87 6.01 -15.61 21.77
N THR A 88 6.56 -15.58 20.57
CA THR A 88 7.85 -14.95 20.28
C THR A 88 7.67 -13.78 19.32
N PRO A 89 7.90 -12.54 19.76
CA PRO A 89 7.80 -11.36 18.92
C PRO A 89 9.08 -11.14 18.11
N TYR A 90 8.91 -10.61 16.90
CA TYR A 90 9.96 -10.20 15.99
C TYR A 90 9.63 -8.82 15.41
N THR A 91 10.69 -8.08 15.11
CA THR A 91 10.59 -6.76 14.50
C THR A 91 11.73 -6.58 13.52
N TRP A 92 11.43 -5.92 12.41
CA TRP A 92 12.42 -5.48 11.45
C TRP A 92 12.00 -4.14 10.87
N PHE A 93 12.95 -3.23 10.71
CA PHE A 93 12.74 -1.93 10.08
C PHE A 93 13.27 -1.98 8.64
N ASP A 94 12.41 -1.72 7.67
CA ASP A 94 12.78 -1.50 6.28
C ASP A 94 13.25 -0.05 6.10
N PRO A 95 14.56 0.20 5.89
CA PRO A 95 15.10 1.55 5.75
C PRO A 95 15.00 2.09 4.32
N SER A 96 14.49 1.30 3.37
CA SER A 96 14.50 1.65 1.94
C SER A 96 13.23 1.24 1.20
N PRO A 97 12.02 1.46 1.76
CA PRO A 97 10.78 1.22 1.03
C PRO A 97 10.74 2.09 -0.23
N PRO A 98 10.16 1.60 -1.34
CA PRO A 98 10.06 2.40 -2.56
C PRO A 98 9.20 3.64 -2.33
N GLU A 99 9.78 4.82 -2.55
CA GLU A 99 9.14 6.12 -2.27
C GLU A 99 7.81 6.31 -3.03
N LEU A 100 6.87 7.00 -2.38
CA LEU A 100 5.58 7.42 -2.95
C LEU A 100 4.85 6.27 -3.65
N SER A 101 4.89 5.08 -3.04
CA SER A 101 4.34 3.88 -3.64
C SER A 101 3.72 2.95 -2.59
N ARG A 102 2.85 2.07 -3.07
CA ARG A 102 2.35 0.97 -2.27
C ARG A 102 3.39 -0.15 -2.28
N ALA A 103 3.94 -0.45 -1.11
CA ALA A 103 4.80 -1.60 -0.89
C ALA A 103 3.98 -2.74 -0.30
N PHE A 104 4.26 -3.96 -0.76
CA PHE A 104 3.63 -5.19 -0.31
C PHE A 104 4.67 -6.03 0.42
N TYR A 105 4.28 -6.63 1.54
CA TYR A 105 5.17 -7.46 2.36
C TYR A 105 4.49 -8.78 2.69
N ARG A 106 5.30 -9.84 2.72
CA ARG A 106 4.92 -11.13 3.30
C ARG A 106 6.11 -11.72 4.03
N LEU A 107 5.83 -12.57 5.00
CA LEU A 107 6.81 -13.38 5.69
C LEU A 107 6.87 -14.75 5.04
N LYS A 108 8.04 -15.36 5.02
CA LYS A 108 8.22 -16.80 4.79
C LYS A 108 8.81 -17.39 6.05
N LEU A 109 8.16 -18.39 6.62
CA LEU A 109 8.57 -19.06 7.85
C LEU A 109 9.17 -20.42 7.46
N GLY A 110 10.45 -20.42 7.07
CA GLY A 110 11.13 -21.64 6.63
C GLY A 110 10.41 -22.38 5.51
N PHE A 111 10.18 -23.68 5.75
CA PHE A 111 9.39 -24.57 4.87
C PHE A 111 7.89 -24.59 5.23
N ASP A 112 7.48 -23.94 6.33
CA ASP A 112 6.09 -23.94 6.82
C ASP A 112 5.16 -23.09 5.95
N GLY A 113 5.71 -22.13 5.21
CA GLY A 113 4.99 -21.40 4.17
C GLY A 113 5.05 -19.89 4.34
N TYR A 114 4.05 -19.22 3.78
CA TYR A 114 3.98 -17.76 3.70
C TYR A 114 2.85 -17.19 4.55
N SER A 115 3.09 -16.01 5.13
CA SER A 115 2.01 -15.18 5.67
C SER A 115 1.08 -14.68 4.57
N SER A 116 -0.05 -14.12 4.99
CA SER A 116 -0.84 -13.24 4.14
C SER A 116 0.03 -12.08 3.60
N VAL A 117 -0.35 -11.53 2.45
CA VAL A 117 0.29 -10.31 1.93
C VAL A 117 -0.36 -9.10 2.58
N LYS A 118 0.47 -8.24 3.20
CA LYS A 118 0.05 -6.93 3.72
C LYS A 118 0.64 -5.83 2.88
N SER A 119 -0.01 -4.66 2.86
CA SER A 119 0.51 -3.51 2.13
C SER A 119 0.45 -2.24 2.96
N VAL A 120 1.39 -1.34 2.69
CA VAL A 120 1.45 0.01 3.25
C VAL A 120 1.81 0.96 2.11
N PHE A 121 1.21 2.15 2.12
CA PHE A 121 1.60 3.21 1.21
C PHE A 121 2.68 4.05 1.89
N PHE A 122 3.89 4.07 1.34
CA PHE A 122 4.99 4.86 1.88
C PHE A 122 5.00 6.22 1.19
N ALA A 123 4.56 7.26 1.89
CA ALA A 123 4.26 8.58 1.33
C ALA A 123 5.42 9.58 1.45
N GLN A 124 6.65 9.07 1.63
CA GLN A 124 7.83 9.88 1.93
C GLN A 124 8.90 9.74 0.84
N LEU A 125 9.75 10.75 0.75
CA LEU A 125 11.02 10.71 0.04
C LEU A 125 12.10 10.28 1.05
N ASN A 126 12.98 9.35 0.67
CA ASN A 126 14.08 8.88 1.51
C ASN A 126 15.44 8.86 0.77
N ALA A 127 15.42 8.87 -0.56
CA ALA A 127 16.62 8.86 -1.40
C ALA A 127 16.57 9.95 -2.48
N SER A 128 15.38 10.40 -2.89
CA SER A 128 15.18 11.41 -3.91
C SER A 128 14.89 12.78 -3.30
N GLU A 129 15.39 13.85 -3.91
CA GLU A 129 15.00 15.22 -3.53
C GLU A 129 13.64 15.63 -4.09
N GLN A 130 13.11 14.88 -5.05
CA GLN A 130 11.81 15.14 -5.64
C GLN A 130 11.31 13.89 -6.37
N ARG A 131 9.99 13.74 -6.46
CA ARG A 131 9.39 12.67 -7.25
C ARG A 131 8.01 13.05 -7.76
N PHE A 132 7.79 12.74 -9.04
CA PHE A 132 6.53 12.93 -9.73
C PHE A 132 5.84 11.57 -9.88
N PHE A 133 4.62 11.43 -9.35
CA PHE A 133 3.90 10.16 -9.35
C PHE A 133 2.39 10.33 -9.55
N PRO A 134 1.68 9.34 -10.11
CA PRO A 134 2.25 8.17 -10.78
C PRO A 134 2.96 8.60 -12.08
N ASN A 135 3.93 7.79 -12.51
CA ASN A 135 4.61 7.96 -13.79
C ASN A 135 4.61 6.61 -14.53
N PRO A 136 3.94 6.48 -15.69
CA PRO A 136 3.20 7.51 -16.41
C PRO A 136 1.94 8.03 -15.70
N ALA A 137 1.66 9.32 -15.83
CA ALA A 137 0.48 9.99 -15.31
C ALA A 137 -0.76 9.75 -16.18
N SER A 138 -1.93 9.71 -15.57
CA SER A 138 -3.22 9.54 -16.25
C SER A 138 -4.10 10.79 -16.13
N ASN A 139 -4.84 10.92 -15.03
CA ASN A 139 -5.77 12.03 -14.79
C ASN A 139 -5.21 13.06 -13.81
N VAL A 140 -4.58 12.56 -12.75
CA VAL A 140 -3.97 13.35 -11.68
C VAL A 140 -2.54 12.89 -11.53
N ALA A 141 -1.65 13.82 -11.26
CA ALA A 141 -0.31 13.51 -10.80
C ALA A 141 0.08 14.47 -9.69
N THR A 142 0.97 13.99 -8.84
CA THR A 142 1.43 14.69 -7.66
C THR A 142 2.95 14.79 -7.74
N LEU A 143 3.46 15.99 -7.54
CA LEU A 143 4.88 16.25 -7.36
C LEU A 143 5.14 16.40 -5.86
N VAL A 144 6.05 15.60 -5.32
CA VAL A 144 6.59 15.79 -3.97
C VAL A 144 8.02 16.27 -4.10
N VAL A 145 8.38 17.28 -3.31
CA VAL A 145 9.75 17.78 -3.22
C VAL A 145 10.25 17.69 -1.78
N ASP A 146 11.56 17.54 -1.62
CA ASP A 146 12.25 17.67 -0.34
C ASP A 146 12.25 19.15 0.08
N ALA A 147 11.16 19.55 0.74
CA ALA A 147 10.98 20.88 1.29
C ALA A 147 10.19 20.80 2.61
N LYS A 148 10.35 21.81 3.46
CA LYS A 148 9.57 21.92 4.70
C LYS A 148 8.08 22.14 4.36
N PRO A 149 7.15 21.64 5.20
CA PRO A 149 5.73 21.96 5.09
C PRO A 149 5.47 23.45 4.92
N ASN A 150 4.51 23.80 4.06
CA ASN A 150 4.12 25.19 3.74
C ASN A 150 5.21 26.04 3.09
N THR A 151 6.29 25.44 2.56
CA THR A 151 7.24 26.17 1.70
C THR A 151 6.54 26.57 0.40
N PRO A 152 6.49 27.85 0.02
CA PRO A 152 5.91 28.26 -1.26
C PRO A 152 6.76 27.77 -2.43
N LEU A 153 6.09 27.17 -3.42
CA LEU A 153 6.70 26.59 -4.62
C LEU A 153 6.14 27.25 -5.87
N ASP A 154 7.01 27.51 -6.84
CA ASP A 154 6.64 27.88 -8.20
C ASP A 154 6.97 26.72 -9.14
N LEU A 155 5.94 26.12 -9.74
CA LEU A 155 6.04 25.00 -10.67
C LEU A 155 5.77 25.46 -12.10
N SER A 156 6.62 25.04 -13.03
CA SER A 156 6.43 25.18 -14.47
C SER A 156 6.59 23.82 -15.15
N VAL A 157 5.66 23.46 -16.03
CA VAL A 157 5.69 22.23 -16.84
C VAL A 157 5.77 22.61 -18.32
N PHE A 158 6.61 21.90 -19.06
CA PHE A 158 6.88 22.12 -20.47
C PHE A 158 6.61 20.85 -21.28
N ASP A 159 6.04 20.99 -22.47
CA ASP A 159 5.89 19.89 -23.42
C ASP A 159 7.22 19.53 -24.12
N GLY A 160 7.19 18.55 -25.02
CA GLY A 160 8.37 18.06 -25.74
C GLY A 160 9.07 19.09 -26.63
N SER A 161 8.44 20.23 -26.95
CA SER A 161 9.08 21.33 -27.69
C SER A 161 9.59 22.45 -26.78
N GLY A 162 9.43 22.31 -25.46
CA GLY A 162 9.81 23.32 -24.47
C GLY A 162 8.76 24.41 -24.26
N ARG A 163 7.55 24.27 -24.80
CA ARG A 163 6.47 25.23 -24.57
C ARG A 163 5.87 25.01 -23.18
N LEU A 164 5.69 26.10 -22.44
CA LEU A 164 5.04 26.10 -21.12
C LEU A 164 3.57 25.69 -21.25
N VAL A 165 3.16 24.64 -20.57
CA VAL A 165 1.78 24.08 -20.60
C VAL A 165 1.07 24.11 -19.25
N VAL A 166 1.80 24.13 -18.14
CA VAL A 166 1.25 24.34 -16.80
C VAL A 166 2.16 25.29 -16.03
N ARG A 167 1.55 26.23 -15.30
CA ARG A 167 2.24 27.10 -14.36
C ARG A 167 1.43 27.22 -13.08
N LEU A 168 2.04 26.91 -11.94
CA LEU A 168 1.48 27.12 -10.61
C LEU A 168 2.46 27.99 -9.83
N THR A 169 1.97 29.00 -9.12
CA THR A 169 2.82 29.93 -8.36
C THR A 169 2.37 30.05 -6.92
N GLY A 170 3.31 30.06 -5.98
CA GLY A 170 3.03 30.17 -4.56
C GLY A 170 2.19 29.02 -3.98
N VAL A 171 2.26 27.82 -4.57
CA VAL A 171 1.56 26.65 -4.01
C VAL A 171 2.30 26.12 -2.79
N ASN A 172 1.57 25.66 -1.78
CA ASN A 172 2.15 25.18 -0.53
C ASN A 172 2.73 23.77 -0.72
N GLY A 173 4.04 23.63 -0.58
CA GLY A 173 4.74 22.34 -0.56
C GLY A 173 4.62 21.57 0.77
N PRO A 174 5.23 20.37 0.86
CA PRO A 174 6.09 19.73 -0.15
C PRO A 174 5.36 19.05 -1.30
N THR A 175 4.04 18.88 -1.19
CA THR A 175 3.22 18.11 -2.13
C THR A 175 2.39 19.05 -2.99
N VAL A 176 2.46 18.90 -4.30
CA VAL A 176 1.75 19.72 -5.27
C VAL A 176 0.98 18.82 -6.23
N ASP A 177 -0.34 19.00 -6.28
CA ASP A 177 -1.16 18.38 -7.32
C ASP A 177 -1.00 19.12 -8.64
N VAL A 178 -0.66 18.37 -9.69
CA VAL A 178 -0.36 18.90 -11.02
C VAL A 178 -1.51 18.55 -11.96
N PRO A 179 -2.23 19.54 -12.52
CA PRO A 179 -3.36 19.30 -13.40
C PRO A 179 -2.87 18.80 -14.76
N VAL A 180 -2.75 17.48 -14.91
CA VAL A 180 -2.26 16.84 -16.14
C VAL A 180 -3.36 16.28 -17.03
N ARG A 181 -4.63 16.27 -16.56
CA ARG A 181 -5.76 15.63 -17.27
C ARG A 181 -5.94 16.09 -18.72
N GLN A 182 -5.76 17.39 -18.98
CA GLN A 182 -5.97 18.00 -20.29
C GLN A 182 -4.71 17.95 -21.18
N LEU A 183 -3.59 17.47 -20.66
CA LEU A 183 -2.35 17.35 -21.42
C LEU A 183 -2.44 16.16 -22.37
N PRO A 184 -2.06 16.31 -23.66
CA PRO A 184 -1.90 15.20 -24.58
C PRO A 184 -0.94 14.12 -24.06
N ALA A 185 -1.07 12.90 -24.58
CA ALA A 185 -0.09 11.85 -24.33
C ALA A 185 1.29 12.29 -24.85
N GLY A 186 2.34 12.10 -24.04
CA GLY A 186 3.67 12.57 -24.41
C GLY A 186 4.63 12.67 -23.23
N LEU A 187 5.85 13.12 -23.53
CA LEU A 187 6.89 13.40 -22.53
C LEU A 187 6.85 14.88 -22.15
N TYR A 188 6.92 15.13 -20.85
CA TYR A 188 6.93 16.47 -20.27
C TYR A 188 8.14 16.64 -19.38
N THR A 189 8.61 17.88 -19.26
CA THR A 189 9.62 18.28 -18.28
C THR A 189 9.01 19.28 -17.32
N TYR A 190 9.52 19.34 -16.10
CA TYR A 190 9.11 20.36 -15.13
C TYR A 190 10.31 20.97 -14.43
N ARG A 191 10.10 22.19 -13.95
CA ARG A 191 10.98 22.90 -13.05
C ARG A 191 10.15 23.43 -11.90
N VAL A 192 10.63 23.23 -10.68
CA VAL A 192 10.05 23.79 -9.47
C VAL A 192 11.13 24.57 -8.73
N SER A 193 10.77 25.74 -8.20
CA SER A 193 11.66 26.56 -7.39
C SER A 193 11.00 26.94 -6.08
N THR A 194 11.78 26.95 -5.01
CA THR A 194 11.38 27.49 -3.71
C THR A 194 11.74 28.98 -3.65
N VAL A 195 11.03 29.75 -2.82
CA VAL A 195 11.39 31.15 -2.51
C VAL A 195 12.79 31.28 -1.90
N ALA A 196 13.32 30.21 -1.30
CA ALA A 196 14.66 30.15 -0.73
C ALA A 196 15.75 29.84 -1.79
N GLY A 197 15.39 29.75 -3.07
CA GLY A 197 16.33 29.58 -4.19
C GLY A 197 16.72 28.13 -4.51
N ARG A 198 16.21 27.13 -3.77
CA ARG A 198 16.36 25.71 -4.19
C ARG A 198 15.51 25.50 -5.44
N SER A 199 16.04 24.77 -6.41
CA SER A 199 15.29 24.40 -7.60
C SER A 199 15.46 22.92 -7.90
N PHE A 200 14.38 22.29 -8.34
CA PHE A 200 14.35 20.90 -8.74
C PHE A 200 13.80 20.81 -10.16
N SER A 201 14.20 19.78 -10.90
CA SER A 201 13.68 19.51 -12.24
C SER A 201 13.60 18.02 -12.51
N GLY A 202 12.75 17.65 -13.44
CA GLY A 202 12.55 16.26 -13.81
C GLY A 202 11.71 16.12 -15.06
N ARG A 203 11.31 14.88 -15.34
CA ARG A 203 10.47 14.53 -16.47
C ARG A 203 9.40 13.54 -16.05
N PHE A 204 8.25 13.56 -16.71
CA PHE A 204 7.21 12.56 -16.55
C PHE A 204 6.56 12.25 -17.89
N ALA A 205 6.00 11.04 -18.02
CA ALA A 205 5.21 10.66 -19.17
C ALA A 205 3.71 10.82 -18.86
N LYS A 206 2.93 11.29 -19.83
CA LYS A 206 1.46 11.32 -19.80
C LYS A 206 0.93 10.24 -20.75
N ARG A 207 -0.02 9.43 -20.27
CA ARG A 207 -0.78 8.48 -21.09
C ARG A 207 -1.99 9.12 -21.75
#